data_AF-A0A7V9J7J1-F1
#
_entry.id   AF-A0A7V9J7J1-F1
#
_cell.length_a   1.000
_cell.length_b   1.000
_cell.length_c   1.000
_cell.angle_alpha   90.00
_cell.angle_beta   90.00
_cell.angle_gamma   90.00
#
_symmetry.space_group_name_H-M   'P 1'
#
loop_
_entity.id
_entity.type
_entity.pdbx_description
1 polymer ?
#
loop_
_entity_poly.entity_id
_entity_poly.type
_entity_poly.pdbx_seq_one_letter_code
_entity_poly.pdbx_strand_id
1 'polypeptide(L)'
;MGRTWLAVPKEWIAAFGDITKFMAKVMGEVYSLRVLRFFGEALRQAGILILGSAIVIWGLAFILGLTCGIEGAYFNRSVGAPAYAGVFSAWCDLREIMPYA
;
A
#
# COMPACT_ATOMS: atom_id res chain seq x y z
N MET A 1 43.52 -0.98 9.77
CA MET A 1 42.50 -0.34 8.91
C MET A 1 41.49 -1.41 8.49
N GLY A 2 40.59 -1.86 9.40
CA GLY A 2 39.79 -3.08 9.16
C GLY A 2 38.60 -3.32 10.09
N ARG A 3 38.04 -2.28 10.73
CA ARG A 3 36.89 -2.40 11.65
C ARG A 3 35.53 -1.97 11.05
N THR A 4 35.51 -1.52 9.80
CA THR A 4 34.33 -0.87 9.20
C THR A 4 33.28 -1.86 8.69
N TRP A 5 33.67 -3.10 8.34
CA TRP A 5 32.78 -4.05 7.67
C TRP A 5 31.70 -4.66 8.57
N LEU A 6 31.95 -4.74 9.89
CA LEU A 6 30.98 -5.26 10.87
C LEU A 6 30.15 -4.15 11.55
N ALA A 7 30.49 -2.87 11.34
CA ALA A 7 29.77 -1.77 11.94
C ALA A 7 28.36 -1.63 11.34
N VAL A 8 28.28 -1.67 10.00
CA VAL A 8 27.00 -1.56 9.28
C VAL A 8 26.06 -2.71 9.63
N PRO A 9 26.42 -4.01 9.52
CA PRO A 9 25.51 -5.08 9.91
C PRO A 9 25.07 -5.02 11.38
N LYS A 10 25.95 -4.61 12.29
CA LYS A 10 25.63 -4.45 13.71
C LYS A 10 24.60 -3.34 13.94
N GLU A 11 24.74 -2.22 13.26
CA GLU A 11 23.77 -1.11 13.33
C GLU A 11 22.40 -1.53 12.79
N TRP A 12 22.36 -2.31 11.72
CA TRP A 12 21.10 -2.82 11.16
C TRP A 12 20.39 -3.75 12.14
N ILE A 13 21.13 -4.66 12.78
CA ILE A 13 20.58 -5.56 13.79
C ILE A 13 20.09 -4.77 15.02
N ALA A 14 20.83 -3.75 15.44
CA ALA A 14 20.43 -2.89 16.54
C ALA A 14 19.13 -2.13 16.21
N ALA A 15 19.05 -1.50 15.03
CA ALA A 15 17.86 -0.79 14.57
C ALA A 15 16.65 -1.74 14.44
N PHE A 16 16.86 -2.95 13.93
CA PHE A 16 15.80 -3.97 13.89
C PHE A 16 15.30 -4.35 15.29
N GLY A 17 16.21 -4.50 16.25
CA GLY A 17 15.87 -4.75 17.65
C GLY A 17 15.02 -3.63 18.26
N ASP A 18 15.39 -2.38 17.99
CA ASP A 18 14.64 -1.20 18.46
C ASP A 18 13.23 -1.14 17.87
N ILE A 19 13.10 -1.39 16.56
CA ILE A 19 11.80 -1.46 15.88
C ILE A 19 10.95 -2.59 16.47
N THR A 20 11.53 -3.78 16.62
CA THR A 20 10.82 -4.96 17.16
C THR A 20 10.32 -4.72 18.57
N LYS A 21 11.16 -4.12 19.44
CA LYS A 21 10.80 -3.77 20.82
C LYS A 21 9.67 -2.75 20.86
N PHE A 22 9.72 -1.73 19.99
CA PHE A 22 8.64 -0.75 19.86
C PHE A 22 7.33 -1.41 19.43
N MET A 23 7.36 -2.23 18.38
CA MET A 23 6.18 -2.93 17.88
C MET A 23 5.57 -3.86 18.93
N ALA A 24 6.38 -4.63 19.65
CA ALA A 24 5.91 -5.52 20.72
C ALA A 24 5.20 -4.73 21.84
N LYS A 25 5.72 -3.57 22.22
CA LYS A 25 5.09 -2.69 23.21
C LYS A 25 3.74 -2.16 22.71
N VAL A 26 3.67 -1.68 21.46
CA VAL A 26 2.43 -1.19 20.86
C VAL A 26 1.37 -2.30 20.80
N MET A 27 1.74 -3.49 20.33
CA MET A 27 0.83 -4.64 20.28
C MET A 27 0.33 -5.03 21.66
N GLY A 28 1.18 -5.01 22.69
CA GLY A 28 0.77 -5.23 24.08
C GLY A 28 -0.28 -4.23 24.56
N GLU A 29 -0.12 -2.94 24.24
CA GLU A 29 -1.11 -1.92 24.58
C GLU A 29 -2.43 -2.12 23.81
N VAL A 30 -2.38 -2.51 22.53
CA VAL A 30 -3.57 -2.82 21.71
C VAL A 30 -4.34 -4.01 22.28
N TYR A 31 -3.68 -5.14 22.55
CA TYR A 31 -4.33 -6.32 23.12
C TYR A 31 -4.83 -6.10 24.55
N SER A 32 -4.24 -5.16 25.30
CA SER A 32 -4.74 -4.76 26.63
C SER A 32 -5.97 -3.86 26.59
N LEU A 33 -6.45 -3.48 25.40
CA LEU A 33 -7.58 -2.57 25.15
C LEU A 33 -7.44 -1.14 25.68
N ARG A 34 -6.28 -0.78 26.28
CA ARG A 34 -6.01 0.57 26.79
C ARG A 34 -6.06 1.64 25.69
N VAL A 35 -5.80 1.24 24.44
CA VAL A 35 -5.88 2.11 23.25
C VAL A 35 -7.27 2.70 23.00
N LEU A 36 -8.34 2.08 23.52
CA LEU A 36 -9.71 2.59 23.34
C LEU A 36 -9.92 3.95 24.00
N ARG A 37 -9.12 4.31 25.02
CA ARG A 37 -9.12 5.67 25.60
C ARG A 37 -8.75 6.73 24.56
N PHE A 38 -7.98 6.37 23.53
CA PHE A 38 -7.53 7.26 22.46
C PHE A 38 -8.32 7.08 21.16
N PHE A 39 -9.49 6.43 21.20
CA PHE A 39 -10.27 6.12 20.00
C PHE A 39 -10.56 7.36 19.12
N GLY A 40 -10.96 8.48 19.72
CA GLY A 40 -11.23 9.72 18.98
C GLY A 40 -9.98 10.29 18.28
N GLU A 41 -8.81 10.16 18.90
CA GLU A 41 -7.55 10.59 18.31
C GLU A 41 -7.10 9.64 17.19
N ALA A 42 -7.27 8.33 17.37
CA ALA A 42 -7.03 7.34 16.31
C ALA A 42 -7.93 7.60 15.10
N LEU A 43 -9.20 7.94 15.31
CA LEU A 43 -10.13 8.30 14.24
C LEU A 43 -9.71 9.59 13.53
N ARG A 44 -9.23 10.60 14.28
CA ARG A 44 -8.69 11.84 13.70
C ARG A 44 -7.47 11.58 12.82
N GLN A 45 -6.52 10.77 13.29
CA GLN A 45 -5.32 10.42 12.54
C GLN A 45 -5.65 9.56 11.30
N ALA A 46 -6.58 8.61 11.42
CA ALA A 46 -7.08 7.84 10.28
C ALA A 46 -7.75 8.77 9.26
N GLY A 47 -8.54 9.75 9.70
CA GLY A 47 -9.17 10.74 8.83
C GLY A 47 -8.14 11.58 8.07
N ILE A 48 -7.09 12.08 8.74
CA ILE A 48 -6.01 12.83 8.09
C ILE A 48 -5.30 11.96 7.05
N LEU A 49 -5.00 10.70 7.38
CA LEU A 49 -4.34 9.78 6.47
C LEU A 49 -5.20 9.48 5.23
N ILE A 50 -6.49 9.17 5.42
CA ILE A 50 -7.41 8.85 4.32
C ILE A 50 -7.65 10.08 3.45
N LEU A 51 -8.02 11.22 4.05
CA LEU A 51 -8.33 12.42 3.28
C LEU A 51 -7.10 13.01 2.60
N GLY A 52 -5.93 12.94 3.26
CA GLY A 52 -4.66 13.39 2.69
C GLY A 52 -4.17 12.53 1.53
N SER A 53 -4.47 11.22 1.53
CA SER A 53 -4.07 10.29 0.47
C SER A 53 -5.10 10.13 -0.65
N ALA A 54 -6.39 10.41 -0.39
CA ALA A 54 -7.50 10.11 -1.30
C ALA A 54 -7.32 10.72 -2.70
N ILE A 55 -6.86 11.97 -2.80
CA ILE A 55 -6.71 12.64 -4.10
C ILE A 55 -5.64 11.98 -4.97
N VAL A 56 -4.57 11.46 -4.34
CA VAL A 56 -3.50 10.74 -5.03
C VAL A 56 -4.02 9.39 -5.50
N ILE A 57 -4.69 8.64 -4.61
CA ILE A 57 -5.25 7.32 -4.93
C ILE A 57 -6.28 7.43 -6.06
N TRP A 58 -7.18 8.42 -6.02
CA TRP A 58 -8.16 8.64 -7.09
C TRP A 58 -7.50 9.07 -8.40
N GLY A 59 -6.48 9.92 -8.34
CA GLY A 59 -5.70 10.31 -9.51
C GLY A 59 -5.00 9.12 -10.17
N LEU A 60 -4.34 8.27 -9.38
CA LEU A 60 -3.68 7.06 -9.86
C LEU A 60 -4.70 6.07 -10.43
N ALA A 61 -5.81 5.81 -9.74
CA ALA A 61 -6.87 4.92 -10.23
C ALA A 61 -7.45 5.40 -11.57
N PHE A 62 -7.65 6.72 -11.73
CA PHE A 62 -8.13 7.29 -12.97
C PHE A 62 -7.13 7.13 -14.12
N ILE A 63 -5.86 7.51 -13.91
CA ILE A 63 -4.83 7.45 -14.96
C ILE A 63 -4.56 6.01 -15.37
N LEU A 64 -4.36 5.12 -14.40
CA LEU A 64 -4.02 3.71 -14.67
C LEU A 64 -5.21 2.95 -15.25
N GLY A 65 -6.43 3.20 -14.74
CA GLY A 65 -7.65 2.61 -15.31
C GLY A 65 -7.89 3.04 -16.76
N LEU A 66 -7.58 4.30 -17.12
CA LEU A 66 -7.62 4.74 -18.51
C LEU A 66 -6.63 3.96 -19.38
N THR A 67 -5.40 3.73 -18.90
CA THR A 67 -4.40 2.96 -19.66
C THR A 67 -4.84 1.50 -19.88
N CYS A 68 -5.23 0.78 -18.83
CA CYS A 68 -5.72 -0.60 -18.94
C CYS A 68 -6.96 -0.69 -19.86
N GLY A 69 -7.88 0.27 -19.76
CA GLY A 69 -9.10 0.29 -20.55
C GLY A 69 -8.86 0.50 -22.05
N ILE A 70 -7.97 1.43 -22.39
CA ILE A 70 -7.63 1.73 -23.79
C ILE A 70 -6.88 0.55 -24.42
N GLU A 71 -5.83 0.04 -23.75
CA GLU A 71 -5.04 -1.08 -24.24
C GLU A 71 -5.89 -2.34 -24.38
N GLY A 72 -6.72 -2.64 -23.38
CA GLY A 72 -7.65 -3.76 -23.40
C GLY A 72 -8.67 -3.67 -24.52
N ALA A 73 -9.19 -2.48 -24.82
CA ALA A 73 -10.14 -2.29 -25.92
C ALA A 73 -9.49 -2.46 -27.29
N TYR A 74 -8.28 -1.92 -27.51
CA TYR A 74 -7.57 -2.07 -28.78
C TYR A 74 -7.09 -3.51 -29.01
N PHE A 75 -6.55 -4.16 -27.97
CA PHE A 75 -6.13 -5.56 -28.03
C PHE A 75 -7.31 -6.51 -28.31
N ASN A 76 -8.41 -6.38 -27.57
CA ASN A 76 -9.56 -7.27 -27.77
C ASN A 76 -10.23 -7.08 -29.15
N ARG A 77 -10.16 -5.88 -29.73
CA ARG A 77 -10.60 -5.65 -31.11
C ARG A 77 -9.68 -6.32 -32.13
N SER A 78 -8.36 -6.33 -31.92
CA SER A 78 -7.42 -6.94 -32.89
C SER A 78 -7.55 -8.46 -32.99
N VAL A 79 -7.99 -9.11 -31.91
CA VAL A 79 -8.23 -10.57 -31.86
C VAL A 79 -9.69 -10.97 -32.13
N GLY A 80 -10.55 -10.02 -32.54
CA GLY A 80 -11.96 -10.30 -32.86
C GLY A 80 -12.85 -10.58 -31.66
N ALA A 81 -12.42 -10.22 -30.45
CA ALA A 81 -13.09 -10.53 -29.19
C ALA A 81 -13.48 -9.27 -28.37
N PRO A 82 -14.09 -8.23 -28.97
CA PRO A 82 -14.33 -6.93 -28.31
C PRO A 82 -15.21 -7.02 -27.06
N ALA A 83 -16.05 -8.07 -26.94
CA ALA A 83 -16.88 -8.32 -25.76
C ALA A 83 -16.05 -8.56 -24.47
N TYR A 84 -14.78 -8.98 -24.59
CA TYR A 84 -13.91 -9.24 -23.44
C TYR A 84 -13.19 -7.99 -22.91
N ALA A 85 -13.36 -6.82 -23.54
CA ALA A 85 -12.70 -5.58 -23.13
C ALA A 85 -12.94 -5.23 -21.66
N GLY A 86 -14.18 -5.37 -21.17
CA GLY A 86 -14.51 -5.07 -19.77
C GLY A 86 -13.85 -6.02 -18.76
N VAL A 87 -13.73 -7.31 -19.10
CA VAL A 87 -13.07 -8.31 -18.24
C VAL A 87 -11.58 -8.02 -18.13
N PHE A 88 -10.95 -7.64 -19.25
CA PHE A 88 -9.53 -7.27 -19.27
C PHE A 88 -9.25 -6.06 -18.38
N SER A 89 -10.04 -4.99 -18.51
CA SER A 89 -9.88 -3.78 -17.69
C SER A 89 -10.04 -4.09 -16.20
N ALA A 90 -11.10 -4.83 -15.84
CA ALA A 90 -11.34 -5.19 -14.45
C ALA A 90 -10.23 -6.06 -13.85
N TRP A 91 -9.65 -6.98 -14.63
CA TRP A 91 -8.53 -7.79 -14.19
C TRP A 91 -7.28 -6.95 -13.94
N CYS A 92 -6.91 -6.11 -14.92
CA CYS A 92 -5.75 -5.23 -14.86
C CYS A 92 -5.81 -4.34 -13.60
N ASP A 93 -6.96 -3.70 -13.37
CA ASP A 93 -7.14 -2.79 -12.24
C ASP A 93 -7.15 -3.51 -10.90
N LEU A 94 -8.02 -4.53 -10.71
CA LEU A 94 -8.25 -5.12 -9.39
C LEU A 94 -7.11 -6.01 -8.91
N ARG A 95 -6.42 -6.69 -9.83
CA ARG A 95 -5.42 -7.70 -9.46
C ARG A 95 -4.00 -7.19 -9.63
N GLU A 96 -3.71 -6.51 -10.73
CA GLU A 96 -2.33 -6.25 -11.14
C GLU A 96 -1.86 -4.82 -10.81
N ILE A 97 -2.76 -3.87 -10.63
CA ILE A 97 -2.38 -2.46 -10.43
C ILE A 97 -2.79 -1.91 -9.07
N MET A 98 -4.09 -1.89 -8.75
CA MET A 98 -4.57 -1.16 -7.57
C MET A 98 -3.97 -1.60 -6.23
N PRO A 99 -3.58 -2.87 -6.00
CA PRO A 99 -2.87 -3.25 -4.77
C PRO A 99 -1.47 -2.66 -4.60
N TYR A 100 -0.85 -2.19 -5.70
CA TYR A 100 0.49 -1.61 -5.71
C TYR A 100 0.50 -0.09 -5.88
N ALA A 101 -0.68 0.52 -6.03
CA ALA A 101 -0.87 1.96 -6.22
C ALA A 101 -0.96 2.72 -4.89
#